data_AF-A0A9N9ZWR3-F1
#
_entry.id   AF-A0A9N9ZWR3-F1
#
_cell.length_a   1.000
_cell.length_b   1.000
_cell.length_c   1.000
_cell.angle_alpha   90.00
_cell.angle_beta   90.00
_cell.angle_gamma   90.00
#
_symmetry.space_group_name_H-M   'P 1'
#
loop_
_entity.id
_entity.type
_entity.pdbx_description
1 polymer ?
#
loop_
_entity_poly.entity_id
_entity_poly.type
_entity_poly.pdbx_seq_one_letter_code
_entity_poly.pdbx_strand_id
1 'polypeptide(L)'
;MSPPSVYKYCFVPMCVSSTTKTPDKLFFSVPRKPELRAEWCVAVHRPPGLSCKSNCHCCEDHFNLAEDVQEYTRFLILKKNNMSSFRLSLKPGVVPHKFDCQSSWINGRRVSRRTAMKKLNLNDAPS
;
A
#
# COMPACT_ATOMS: atom_id res chain seq x y z
N MET A 1 -20.77 8.24 -22.74
CA MET A 1 -20.54 7.54 -21.45
C MET A 1 -19.09 7.11 -21.41
N SER A 2 -18.28 7.66 -20.50
CA SER A 2 -16.92 7.19 -20.29
C SER A 2 -16.97 5.75 -19.77
N PRO A 3 -16.09 4.84 -20.23
CA PRO A 3 -16.12 3.45 -19.77
C PRO A 3 -15.95 3.38 -18.25
N PRO A 4 -16.64 2.45 -17.55
CA PRO A 4 -16.51 2.30 -16.12
C PRO A 4 -15.06 1.98 -15.76
N SER A 5 -14.45 2.81 -14.92
CA SER A 5 -13.08 2.59 -14.45
C SER A 5 -13.03 1.27 -13.67
N VAL A 6 -12.12 0.36 -14.03
CA VAL A 6 -11.89 -0.87 -13.27
C VAL A 6 -11.60 -0.51 -11.82
N TYR A 7 -12.33 -1.12 -10.89
CA TYR A 7 -12.14 -0.90 -9.45
C TYR A 7 -10.72 -1.33 -9.03
N LYS A 8 -9.95 -0.42 -8.44
CA LYS A 8 -8.64 -0.70 -7.86
C LYS A 8 -8.63 -0.23 -6.41
N TYR A 9 -7.92 -0.97 -5.56
CA TYR A 9 -7.63 -0.59 -4.18
C TYR A 9 -6.14 -0.77 -3.90
N CYS A 10 -5.62 0.00 -2.95
CA CYS A 10 -4.22 -0.10 -2.57
C CYS A 10 -3.95 -1.39 -1.79
N PHE A 11 -2.89 -2.11 -2.17
CA PHE A 11 -2.50 -3.36 -1.52
C PHE A 11 -1.73 -3.16 -0.20
N VAL A 12 -1.25 -1.94 0.05
CA VAL A 12 -0.51 -1.58 1.27
C VAL A 12 -1.45 -1.69 2.48
N PRO A 13 -1.06 -2.42 3.54
CA PRO A 13 -1.87 -2.52 4.75
C PRO A 13 -2.23 -1.13 5.31
N MET A 14 -3.47 -0.99 5.79
CA MET A 14 -4.04 0.25 6.36
C MET A 14 -4.24 1.41 5.37
N CYS A 15 -3.80 1.28 4.11
CA CYS A 15 -4.12 2.27 3.10
C CYS A 15 -5.57 2.12 2.63
N VAL A 16 -6.34 3.21 2.68
CA VAL A 16 -7.76 3.23 2.29
C VAL A 16 -7.99 3.74 0.87
N SER A 17 -6.92 4.07 0.14
CA SER A 17 -6.99 4.61 -1.22
C SER A 17 -7.56 3.57 -2.20
N SER A 18 -8.55 3.99 -2.98
CA SER A 18 -9.20 3.22 -4.05
C SER A 18 -9.62 4.13 -5.20
N THR A 19 -9.92 3.58 -6.37
CA THR A 19 -10.45 4.39 -7.49
C THR A 19 -11.83 4.98 -7.21
N THR A 20 -12.53 4.50 -6.18
CA THR A 20 -13.82 5.08 -5.73
C THR A 20 -13.65 6.19 -4.71
N LYS A 21 -12.73 6.02 -3.74
CA LYS A 21 -12.49 7.00 -2.67
C LYS A 21 -11.54 8.12 -3.09
N THR A 22 -10.60 7.79 -3.98
CA THR A 22 -9.53 8.67 -4.44
C THR A 22 -9.35 8.52 -5.96
N PRO A 23 -10.35 8.96 -6.76
CA PRO A 23 -10.37 8.73 -8.21
C PRO A 23 -9.23 9.40 -8.96
N ASP A 24 -8.69 10.50 -8.44
CA ASP A 24 -7.63 11.29 -9.09
C ASP A 24 -6.21 10.76 -8.85
N LYS A 25 -6.06 9.81 -7.90
CA LYS A 25 -4.77 9.22 -7.54
C LYS A 25 -4.30 8.22 -8.58
N LEU A 26 -2.99 8.20 -8.80
CA LEU A 26 -2.37 7.17 -9.62
C LEU A 26 -2.28 5.84 -8.87
N PHE A 27 -2.46 4.75 -9.62
CA PHE A 27 -2.32 3.38 -9.13
C PHE A 27 -1.35 2.60 -10.02
N PHE A 28 -0.23 2.18 -9.45
CA PHE A 28 0.79 1.36 -10.09
C PHE A 28 0.48 -0.12 -9.88
N SER A 29 0.67 -0.94 -10.91
CA SER A 29 0.48 -2.39 -10.81
C SER A 29 1.63 -3.03 -10.02
N VAL A 30 1.30 -3.89 -9.06
CA VAL A 30 2.29 -4.71 -8.36
C VAL A 30 2.91 -5.69 -9.36
N PRO A 31 4.25 -5.85 -9.42
CA PRO A 31 4.91 -6.78 -10.32
C PRO A 31 4.32 -8.20 -10.24
N ARG A 32 4.23 -8.91 -11.37
CA ARG A 32 3.78 -10.32 -11.41
C ARG A 32 4.91 -11.32 -11.16
N LYS A 33 6.16 -10.90 -11.39
CA LYS A 33 7.34 -11.72 -11.15
C LYS A 33 7.44 -12.05 -9.65
N PRO A 34 7.54 -13.34 -9.28
CA PRO A 34 7.53 -13.76 -7.87
C PRO A 34 8.57 -13.03 -7.01
N GLU A 35 9.79 -12.87 -7.52
CA GLU A 35 10.90 -12.21 -6.84
C GLU A 35 10.59 -10.74 -6.51
N LEU A 36 10.19 -9.96 -7.51
CA LEU A 36 9.83 -8.55 -7.34
C LEU A 36 8.58 -8.39 -6.47
N ARG A 37 7.61 -9.31 -6.60
CA ARG A 37 6.40 -9.29 -5.78
C ARG A 37 6.73 -9.58 -4.32
N ALA A 38 7.67 -10.48 -4.04
CA ALA A 38 8.13 -10.75 -2.68
C ALA A 38 8.80 -9.52 -2.06
N GLU A 39 9.67 -8.84 -2.81
CA GLU A 39 10.28 -7.56 -2.37
C GLU A 39 9.22 -6.51 -2.03
N TRP A 40 8.20 -6.36 -2.87
CA TRP A 40 7.07 -5.48 -2.59
C TRP A 40 6.28 -5.88 -1.34
N CYS A 41 6.09 -7.18 -1.08
CA CYS A 41 5.43 -7.64 0.14
C CYS A 41 6.24 -7.30 1.39
N VAL A 42 7.57 -7.52 1.34
CA VAL A 42 8.50 -7.19 2.42
C VAL A 42 8.47 -5.69 2.71
N ALA A 43 8.56 -4.86 1.68
CA ALA A 43 8.57 -3.40 1.81
C ALA A 43 7.33 -2.87 2.55
N VAL A 44 6.16 -3.47 2.32
CA VAL A 44 4.88 -3.02 2.90
C VAL A 44 4.51 -3.74 4.20
N HIS A 45 5.42 -4.55 4.76
CA HIS A 45 5.20 -5.39 5.95
C HIS A 45 4.03 -6.38 5.82
N ARG A 46 3.84 -6.93 4.62
CA ARG A 46 2.83 -7.98 4.36
C ARG A 46 3.52 -9.35 4.31
N PRO A 47 2.90 -10.41 4.87
CA PRO A 47 3.43 -11.76 4.73
C PRO A 47 3.62 -12.16 3.25
N PRO A 48 4.70 -12.88 2.93
CA PRO A 48 4.85 -13.47 1.60
C PRO A 48 3.71 -14.47 1.35
N GLY A 49 3.24 -14.59 0.11
CA GLY A 49 2.13 -15.49 -0.25
C GLY A 49 1.05 -14.88 -1.14
N LEU A 50 1.19 -13.62 -1.57
CA LEU A 50 0.35 -13.05 -2.61
C LEU A 50 0.54 -13.82 -3.93
N SER A 51 -0.52 -14.50 -4.38
CA SER A 51 -0.53 -15.23 -5.65
C SER A 51 -0.07 -14.35 -6.80
N CYS A 52 0.92 -14.76 -7.60
CA CYS A 52 1.46 -14.00 -8.73
C CYS A 52 0.42 -13.67 -9.83
N LYS A 53 -0.71 -14.39 -9.82
CA LYS A 53 -1.82 -14.16 -10.77
C LYS A 53 -2.71 -12.99 -10.36
N SER A 54 -2.70 -12.57 -9.08
CA SER A 54 -3.58 -11.49 -8.61
C SER A 54 -3.19 -10.12 -9.20
N ASN A 55 -4.22 -9.34 -9.53
CA ASN A 55 -4.10 -7.95 -9.97
C ASN A 55 -4.10 -7.04 -8.74
N CYS A 56 -2.92 -6.82 -8.16
CA CYS A 56 -2.75 -5.90 -7.04
C CYS A 56 -2.23 -4.55 -7.53
N HIS A 57 -2.60 -3.47 -6.81
CA HIS A 57 -2.21 -2.11 -7.15
C HIS A 57 -1.69 -1.36 -5.92
N CYS A 58 -0.78 -0.41 -6.10
CA CYS A 58 -0.28 0.49 -5.07
C CYS A 58 -0.55 1.94 -5.48
N CYS A 59 -1.08 2.78 -4.58
CA CYS A 59 -1.33 4.17 -4.91
C CYS A 59 -0.03 4.99 -4.85
N GLU A 60 -0.06 6.17 -5.45
CA GLU A 60 1.06 7.12 -5.51
C GLU A 60 1.60 7.59 -4.16
N ASP A 61 0.78 7.57 -3.09
CA ASP A 61 1.19 8.06 -1.77
C ASP A 61 2.43 7.33 -1.22
N HIS A 62 2.67 6.11 -1.69
CA HIS A 62 3.75 5.24 -1.24
C HIS A 62 5.07 5.42 -2.00
N PHE A 63 5.14 6.40 -2.90
CA PHE A 63 6.28 6.70 -3.78
C PHE A 63 6.64 8.18 -3.75
N ASN A 64 7.88 8.50 -4.11
CA ASN A 64 8.29 9.84 -4.53
C ASN A 64 8.17 9.94 -6.05
N LEU A 65 7.04 10.45 -6.56
CA LEU A 65 6.73 10.41 -8.00
C LEU A 65 7.82 11.03 -8.89
N ALA A 66 8.50 12.09 -8.45
CA ALA A 66 9.55 12.73 -9.24
C ALA A 66 10.80 11.84 -9.39
N GLU A 67 11.09 11.03 -8.38
CA GLU A 67 12.29 10.19 -8.32
C GLU A 67 12.02 8.76 -8.79
N ASP A 68 10.83 8.23 -8.51
CA ASP A 68 10.49 6.83 -8.68
C ASP A 68 9.86 6.50 -10.03
N VAL A 69 9.19 7.48 -10.66
CA VAL A 69 8.43 7.26 -11.89
C VAL A 69 9.31 7.55 -13.10
N GLN A 70 9.23 6.68 -14.08
CA GLN A 70 9.91 6.88 -15.36
C GLN A 70 9.26 8.04 -16.12
N GLU A 71 10.08 8.98 -16.59
CA GLU A 71 9.64 10.13 -17.40
C GLU A 71 8.53 10.97 -16.72
N TYR A 72 8.58 11.16 -15.39
CA TYR A 72 7.54 11.87 -14.66
C TYR A 72 7.26 13.28 -15.19
N THR A 73 8.30 14.02 -15.57
CA THR A 73 8.17 15.35 -16.18
C THR A 73 7.35 15.31 -17.47
N ARG A 74 7.59 14.31 -18.33
CA ARG A 74 6.81 14.11 -19.57
C ARG A 74 5.35 13.82 -19.24
N PHE A 75 5.10 12.98 -18.24
CA PHE A 75 3.74 12.71 -17.77
C PHE A 75 3.03 13.99 -17.31
N LEU A 76 3.70 14.85 -16.52
CA LEU A 76 3.11 16.12 -16.07
C LEU A 76 2.76 17.05 -17.23
N ILE A 77 3.63 17.15 -18.25
CA ILE A 77 3.37 17.95 -19.45
C ILE A 77 2.15 17.40 -20.19
N LEU A 78 2.08 16.08 -20.43
CA LEU A 78 0.96 15.46 -21.14
C LEU A 78 -0.36 15.60 -20.36
N LYS A 79 -0.33 15.41 -19.03
CA LYS A 79 -1.49 15.61 -18.15
C LYS A 79 -2.01 17.05 -18.22
N LYS A 80 -1.13 18.05 -18.19
CA LYS A 80 -1.51 19.47 -18.32
C LYS A 80 -2.16 19.79 -19.67
N ASN A 81 -1.74 19.11 -20.73
CA ASN A 81 -2.28 19.27 -22.08
C ASN A 81 -3.50 18.36 -22.36
N ASN A 82 -4.08 17.71 -21.34
CA ASN A 82 -5.20 16.76 -21.47
C ASN A 82 -4.92 15.58 -22.43
N MET A 83 -3.66 15.17 -22.56
CA MET A 83 -3.24 14.03 -23.39
C MET A 83 -3.12 12.76 -22.52
N SER A 84 -3.97 11.76 -22.78
CA SER A 84 -4.16 10.60 -21.90
C SER A 84 -3.44 9.31 -22.34
N SER A 85 -2.63 9.34 -23.39
CA SER A 85 -2.02 8.14 -23.99
C SER A 85 -0.75 7.62 -23.30
N PHE A 86 -0.28 8.26 -22.23
CA PHE A 86 0.97 7.87 -21.57
C PHE A 86 0.75 6.80 -20.50
N ARG A 87 1.36 5.62 -20.70
CA ARG A 87 1.41 4.54 -19.71
C ARG A 87 2.48 4.87 -18.67
N LEU A 88 2.07 5.36 -17.51
CA LEU A 88 2.98 5.63 -16.40
C LEU A 88 3.52 4.32 -15.80
N SER A 89 4.83 4.26 -15.55
CA SER A 89 5.49 3.11 -14.93
C SER A 89 6.59 3.55 -13.97
N LEU A 90 6.87 2.72 -12.97
CA LEU A 90 7.96 2.95 -12.01
C LEU A 90 9.29 2.57 -12.66
N LYS A 91 10.37 3.22 -12.22
CA LYS A 91 11.74 2.83 -12.59
C LYS A 91 12.02 1.39 -12.14
N PRO A 92 12.91 0.65 -12.83
CA PRO A 92 13.28 -0.70 -12.42
C PRO A 92 13.82 -0.73 -10.99
N GLY A 93 13.36 -1.72 -10.21
CA GLY A 93 13.82 -1.92 -8.82
C GLY A 93 13.13 -1.04 -7.77
N VAL A 94 12.27 -0.09 -8.17
CA VAL A 94 11.52 0.71 -7.20
C VAL A 94 10.47 -0.15 -6.49
N VAL A 95 10.43 -0.01 -5.17
CA VAL A 95 9.42 -0.58 -4.27
C VAL A 95 8.74 0.53 -3.47
N PRO A 96 7.51 0.31 -2.95
CA PRO A 96 6.86 1.26 -2.04
C PRO A 96 7.75 1.56 -0.84
N HIS A 97 7.92 2.83 -0.47
CA HIS A 97 8.84 3.20 0.62
C HIS A 97 8.31 4.32 1.55
N LYS A 98 7.09 4.81 1.31
CA LYS A 98 6.41 5.77 2.20
C LYS A 98 5.19 5.13 2.86
N PHE A 99 5.07 5.23 4.19
CA PHE A 99 4.08 4.49 4.97
C PHE A 99 3.39 5.32 6.06
N ASP A 100 2.99 6.55 5.73
CA ASP A 100 2.28 7.42 6.69
C ASP A 100 1.00 6.78 7.26
N CYS A 101 0.34 5.92 6.47
CA CYS A 101 -0.82 5.14 6.91
C CYS A 101 -0.53 4.08 7.98
N GLN A 102 0.74 3.72 8.20
CA GLN A 102 1.19 2.74 9.19
C GLN A 102 1.76 3.40 10.46
N SER A 103 1.79 4.73 10.52
CA SER A 103 2.37 5.52 11.63
C SER A 103 1.72 5.27 13.00
N SER A 104 0.46 4.82 13.07
CA SER A 104 -0.18 4.46 14.34
C SER A 104 0.38 3.16 14.96
N TRP A 105 1.11 2.35 14.20
CA TRP A 105 1.67 1.08 14.68
C TRP A 105 3.01 1.22 15.41
N ILE A 106 3.83 2.21 15.04
CA ILE A 106 5.11 2.49 15.70
C ILE A 106 4.92 3.07 17.11
N ASN A 107 3.88 3.88 17.32
CA ASN A 107 3.56 4.43 18.64
C ASN A 107 2.88 3.40 19.58
N GLY A 108 2.13 2.45 19.03
CA GLY A 108 1.46 1.40 19.81
C GLY A 108 2.37 0.28 20.31
N ARG A 109 3.53 0.03 19.68
CA ARG A 109 4.50 -0.99 20.15
C ARG A 109 5.36 -0.55 21.34
N ARG A 110 5.48 0.75 21.62
CA ARG A 110 6.21 1.27 22.80
C ARG A 110 5.37 1.30 24.07
N VAL A 111 4.04 1.27 23.98
CA VAL A 111 3.17 1.24 25.16
C VAL A 111 2.79 -0.20 25.49
N SER A 112 3.56 -0.76 26.42
CA SER A 112 3.28 -1.93 27.26
C SER A 112 3.15 -3.31 26.61
N ARG A 113 4.28 -4.03 26.59
CA ARG A 113 4.32 -5.50 26.77
C ARG A 113 4.84 -5.84 28.19
N ARG A 114 4.20 -5.33 29.26
CA ARG A 114 4.33 -5.80 30.67
C ARG A 114 3.06 -5.32 31.40
N THR A 115 2.04 -6.13 31.70
CA THR A 115 1.93 -7.20 32.72
C THR A 115 0.40 -7.50 32.71
N ALA A 116 -0.12 -8.71 32.57
CA ALA A 116 -0.24 -9.66 33.67
C ALA A 116 -0.68 -11.04 33.12
N MET A 117 0.18 -12.03 33.27
CA MET A 117 -0.23 -13.42 33.44
C MET A 117 0.42 -13.94 34.72
N LYS A 118 -0.40 -14.15 35.76
CA LYS A 118 -0.28 -15.14 36.86
C LYS A 118 -1.44 -14.84 37.82
N LYS A 119 -2.55 -15.60 37.73
CA LYS A 119 -2.84 -16.88 38.42
C LYS A 119 -3.14 -16.69 39.91
N LEU A 120 -4.35 -17.12 40.32
CA LEU A 120 -4.71 -18.02 41.46
C LEU A 120 -6.12 -17.62 41.97
N ASN A 121 -7.14 -18.43 41.67
CA ASN A 121 -7.73 -19.49 42.49
C ASN A 121 -8.90 -19.00 43.38
N LEU A 122 -10.05 -19.62 43.14
CA LEU A 122 -11.13 -20.05 44.06
C LEU A 122 -11.04 -19.53 45.50
N ASN A 123 -12.12 -18.90 45.99
CA ASN A 123 -12.97 -19.43 47.09
C ASN A 123 -14.07 -18.43 47.52
N ASP A 124 -15.26 -18.98 47.73
CA ASP A 124 -16.32 -18.61 48.70
C ASP A 124 -17.32 -17.46 48.43
N ALA A 125 -18.59 -17.85 48.20
CA ALA A 125 -19.80 -17.19 48.71
C ALA A 125 -19.78 -17.19 50.27
N PRO A 126 -20.60 -16.44 51.06
CA PRO A 126 -21.98 -15.98 50.82
C PRO A 126 -22.20 -14.50 51.31
N SER A 127 -23.38 -13.88 51.28
CA SER A 127 -24.65 -14.14 51.99
C SER A 127 -25.86 -13.64 51.21
#